data_AF-A0A254QHS4-F1
#
_entry.id   AF-A0A254QHS4-F1
#
_cell.length_a   1.000
_cell.length_b   1.000
_cell.length_c   1.000
_cell.angle_alpha   90.00
_cell.angle_beta   90.00
_cell.angle_gamma   90.00
#
_symmetry.space_group_name_H-M   'P 1'
#
loop_
_entity.id
_entity.type
_entity.pdbx_description
1 polymer ?
#
loop_
_entity_poly.entity_id
_entity_poly.type
_entity_poly.pdbx_seq_one_letter_code
_entity_poly.pdbx_strand_id
1 'polypeptide(L)'
;MIELKPEYLIVLLAIPIIVIARVVLRARAADRYNSALNRLRSNPNDPTAIEEANDATLNYANYSQDQIDDRRSMRATLQNGVEIARLQGMQSSQGSGRATVEHRLKKLADLRLQGLITESDYSDRKQEILDEV
;
A
#
# COMPACT_ATOMS: atom_id res chain seq x y z
N MET A 1 35.27 -14.54 43.30
CA MET A 1 33.84 -14.90 43.13
C MET A 1 33.05 -13.62 43.19
N ILE A 2 32.28 -13.30 42.15
CA ILE A 2 31.43 -12.10 42.12
C ILE A 2 30.05 -12.54 42.61
N GLU A 3 29.65 -12.12 43.80
CA GLU A 3 28.28 -12.31 44.30
C GLU A 3 27.39 -11.24 43.67
N LEU A 4 26.57 -11.64 42.68
CA LEU A 4 25.54 -10.75 42.17
C LEU A 4 24.40 -10.66 43.20
N LYS A 5 24.13 -9.44 43.66
CA LYS A 5 22.94 -9.16 44.48
C LYS A 5 21.67 -9.51 43.70
N PRO A 6 20.62 -10.04 44.36
CA PRO A 6 19.39 -10.49 43.70
C PRO A 6 18.68 -9.39 42.88
N GLU A 7 18.92 -8.13 43.25
CA GLU A 7 18.44 -6.92 42.56
C GLU A 7 18.93 -6.84 41.10
N TYR A 8 20.17 -7.27 40.84
CA TYR A 8 20.74 -7.27 39.48
C TYR A 8 20.18 -8.39 38.62
N LEU A 9 19.71 -9.49 39.23
CA LEU A 9 19.15 -10.63 38.50
C LEU A 9 17.77 -10.29 37.90
N ILE A 10 16.98 -9.46 38.61
CA ILE A 10 15.69 -8.95 38.11
C ILE A 10 15.91 -8.00 36.92
N VAL A 11 16.88 -7.09 37.03
CA VAL A 11 17.20 -6.15 35.94
C VAL A 11 17.74 -6.88 34.70
N LEU A 12 18.57 -7.90 34.88
CA LEU A 12 19.12 -8.69 33.77
C LEU A 12 18.04 -9.47 32.99
N LEU A 13 17.01 -9.97 33.69
CA LEU A 13 15.90 -10.68 33.06
C LEU A 13 14.87 -9.74 32.42
N ALA A 14 14.71 -8.52 32.94
CA ALA A 14 13.74 -7.56 32.40
C ALA A 14 14.14 -6.98 31.03
N ILE A 15 15.44 -6.78 30.77
CA ILE A 15 15.95 -6.22 29.52
C ILE A 15 15.53 -7.03 28.27
N PRO A 16 15.77 -8.36 28.18
CA PRO A 16 15.37 -9.14 27.00
C PRO A 16 13.86 -9.18 26.80
N ILE A 17 13.07 -9.20 27.87
CA ILE A 17 11.59 -9.17 27.80
C ILE A 17 11.11 -7.87 27.15
N ILE A 18 11.67 -6.73 27.54
CA ILE A 18 11.32 -5.41 26.97
C ILE A 18 11.67 -5.33 25.48
N VAL A 19 12.83 -5.86 25.08
CA VAL A 19 13.25 -5.89 23.68
C VAL A 19 12.30 -6.76 22.85
N ILE A 20 11.98 -7.98 23.32
CA ILE A 20 11.05 -8.88 22.63
C ILE A 20 9.66 -8.24 22.49
N ALA A 21 9.15 -7.61 23.55
CA ALA A 21 7.87 -6.93 23.52
C ALA A 21 7.82 -5.83 22.45
N ARG A 22 8.88 -5.02 22.33
CA ARG A 22 8.98 -3.97 21.30
C ARG A 22 9.00 -4.55 19.89
N VAL A 23 9.75 -5.62 19.65
CA VAL A 23 9.81 -6.29 18.34
C VAL A 23 8.44 -6.81 17.94
N VAL A 24 7.72 -7.47 18.85
CA VAL A 24 6.38 -8.00 18.59
C VAL A 24 5.37 -6.88 18.32
N LEU A 25 5.41 -5.79 19.08
CA LEU A 25 4.53 -4.64 18.86
C LEU A 25 4.77 -3.99 17.49
N ARG A 26 6.04 -3.85 17.09
CA ARG A 26 6.40 -3.33 15.76
C ARG A 26 5.91 -4.23 14.64
N ALA A 27 6.07 -5.55 14.77
CA ALA A 27 5.61 -6.52 13.77
C ALA A 27 4.08 -6.43 13.59
N ARG A 28 3.32 -6.41 14.70
CA ARG A 28 1.85 -6.26 14.64
C ARG A 28 1.42 -4.94 14.00
N ALA A 29 2.13 -3.84 14.27
CA ALA A 29 1.84 -2.56 13.64
C ALA A 29 2.15 -2.57 12.14
N ALA A 30 3.23 -3.25 11.72
CA ALA A 30 3.57 -3.44 10.32
C ALA A 30 2.51 -4.27 9.58
N ASP A 31 2.03 -5.37 10.18
CA ASP A 31 0.99 -6.23 9.59
C ASP A 31 -0.31 -5.46 9.37
N ARG A 32 -0.73 -4.66 10.36
CA ARG A 32 -1.91 -3.78 10.23
C ARG A 32 -1.73 -2.75 9.11
N TYR A 33 -0.57 -2.12 9.03
CA TYR A 33 -0.25 -1.17 7.96
C TYR A 33 -0.33 -1.82 6.58
N ASN A 34 0.32 -2.98 6.40
CA ASN A 34 0.28 -3.72 5.13
C ASN A 34 -1.15 -4.16 4.76
N SER A 35 -1.94 -4.59 5.73
CA SER A 35 -3.33 -4.99 5.50
C SER A 35 -4.19 -3.80 5.07
N ALA A 36 -4.05 -2.66 5.73
CA ALA A 36 -4.75 -1.43 5.37
C ALA A 36 -4.34 -0.92 3.97
N LEU A 37 -3.05 -0.98 3.63
CA LEU A 37 -2.58 -0.65 2.28
C LEU A 37 -3.18 -1.57 1.22
N ASN A 38 -3.26 -2.88 1.48
CA ASN A 38 -3.86 -3.82 0.54
C ASN A 38 -5.35 -3.53 0.33
N ARG A 39 -6.09 -3.23 1.41
CA ARG A 39 -7.49 -2.83 1.33
C ARG A 39 -7.66 -1.54 0.52
N LEU A 40 -6.79 -0.55 0.74
CA LEU A 40 -6.78 0.69 -0.01
C LEU A 40 -6.44 0.49 -1.50
N ARG A 41 -5.54 -0.44 -1.83
CA ARG A 41 -5.27 -0.82 -3.23
C ARG A 41 -6.49 -1.45 -3.88
N SER A 42 -7.22 -2.31 -3.16
CA SER A 42 -8.44 -2.94 -3.68
C SER A 42 -9.60 -1.97 -3.83
N ASN A 43 -9.71 -0.96 -2.95
CA ASN A 43 -10.74 0.06 -3.02
C ASN A 43 -10.18 1.46 -2.73
N PRO A 44 -9.58 2.12 -3.72
CA PRO A 44 -8.83 3.37 -3.52
C PRO A 44 -9.70 4.60 -3.24
N ASN A 45 -11.01 4.49 -3.44
CA ASN A 45 -11.97 5.57 -3.19
C ASN A 45 -12.82 5.33 -1.93
N ASP A 46 -12.56 4.26 -1.18
CA ASP A 46 -13.26 3.99 0.08
C ASP A 46 -12.73 4.91 1.20
N PRO A 47 -13.55 5.84 1.74
CA PRO A 47 -13.13 6.74 2.81
C PRO A 47 -12.70 5.97 4.06
N THR A 48 -13.32 4.82 4.35
CA THR A 48 -12.95 3.98 5.50
C THR A 48 -11.58 3.33 5.31
N ALA A 49 -11.25 2.89 4.10
CA ALA A 49 -9.93 2.33 3.81
C ALA A 49 -8.82 3.39 3.88
N ILE A 50 -9.11 4.63 3.47
CA ILE A 50 -8.18 5.77 3.58
C ILE A 50 -7.92 6.10 5.05
N GLU A 51 -8.97 6.19 5.87
CA GLU A 51 -8.86 6.46 7.31
C GLU A 51 -8.06 5.35 8.01
N GLU A 52 -8.39 4.08 7.73
CA GLU A 52 -7.68 2.92 8.29
C GLU A 52 -6.19 2.90 7.91
N ALA A 53 -5.84 3.22 6.66
CA ALA A 53 -4.45 3.31 6.22
C ALA A 53 -3.68 4.47 6.89
N ASN A 54 -4.34 5.60 7.12
CA ASN A 54 -3.77 6.73 7.85
C ASN A 54 -3.54 6.38 9.32
N ASP A 55 -4.51 5.77 10.00
CA ASP A 55 -4.38 5.35 11.39
C ASP A 55 -3.31 4.28 11.58
N ALA A 56 -3.23 3.31 10.66
CA ALA A 56 -2.18 2.30 10.68
C ALA A 56 -0.79 2.92 10.45
N THR A 57 -0.69 3.94 9.58
CA THR A 57 0.54 4.71 9.37
C THR A 57 1.01 5.40 10.64
N LEU A 58 0.10 6.07 11.36
CA LEU A 58 0.41 6.76 12.61
C LEU A 58 0.87 5.77 13.68
N ASN A 59 0.15 4.67 13.83
CA ASN A 59 0.51 3.62 14.78
C ASN A 59 1.89 3.02 14.45
N TYR A 60 2.17 2.68 13.20
CA TYR A 60 3.45 2.11 12.80
C TYR A 60 4.63 3.08 12.98
N ALA A 61 4.42 4.37 12.65
CA ALA A 61 5.43 5.41 12.88
C ALA A 61 5.77 5.58 14.37
N ASN A 62 4.77 5.42 15.26
CA ASN A 62 4.99 5.51 16.70
C ASN A 62 5.85 4.36 17.25
N TYR A 63 5.82 3.17 16.64
CA TYR A 63 6.64 2.02 17.08
C TYR A 63 8.03 1.94 16.42
N SER A 64 8.31 2.72 15.37
CA SER A 64 9.65 2.79 14.73
C SER A 64 10.63 3.70 15.50
N GLN A 65 10.51 3.68 16.82
CA GLN A 65 10.94 4.69 17.78
C GLN A 65 12.42 4.59 18.17
N ASP A 66 13.34 4.82 17.23
CA ASP A 66 14.76 4.97 17.59
C ASP A 66 15.35 6.37 17.36
N GLN A 67 14.79 7.21 16.48
CA GLN A 67 15.28 8.59 16.31
C GLN A 67 14.12 9.59 16.14
N ILE A 68 14.12 10.65 16.94
CA ILE A 68 13.10 11.71 16.92
C ILE A 68 13.09 12.44 15.57
N ASP A 69 14.26 12.66 14.98
CA ASP A 69 14.40 13.31 13.68
C ASP A 69 13.86 12.44 12.54
N ASP A 70 13.96 11.12 12.66
CA ASP A 70 13.38 10.18 11.71
C ASP A 70 11.85 10.14 11.76
N ARG A 71 11.18 10.56 12.84
CA ARG A 71 9.71 10.44 12.93
C ARG A 71 8.97 11.31 11.91
N ARG A 72 9.44 12.54 11.66
CA ARG A 72 8.81 13.43 10.68
C ARG A 72 9.05 12.93 9.26
N SER A 73 10.29 12.53 8.97
CA SER A 73 10.68 11.96 7.68
C SER A 73 9.91 10.67 7.40
N MET A 74 9.92 9.72 8.34
CA MET A 74 9.21 8.44 8.24
C MET A 74 7.71 8.64 8.06
N ARG A 75 7.08 9.57 8.79
CA ARG A 75 5.66 9.87 8.61
C ARG A 75 5.38 10.37 7.20
N ALA A 76 6.20 11.27 6.66
CA ALA A 76 6.07 11.74 5.29
C ALA A 76 6.25 10.60 4.26
N THR A 77 7.24 9.72 4.46
CA THR A 77 7.46 8.55 3.60
C THR A 77 6.27 7.59 3.64
N LEU A 78 5.73 7.29 4.82
CA LEU A 78 4.60 6.37 4.98
C LEU A 78 3.31 6.97 4.40
N GLN A 79 3.06 8.27 4.60
CA GLN A 79 1.93 8.98 4.00
C GLN A 79 2.03 9.01 2.47
N ASN A 80 3.22 9.23 1.92
CA ASN A 80 3.45 9.09 0.49
C ASN A 80 3.18 7.65 0.02
N GLY A 81 3.56 6.64 0.81
CA GLY A 81 3.23 5.24 0.55
C GLY A 81 1.73 4.95 0.46
N VAL A 82 0.91 5.60 1.30
CA VAL A 82 -0.57 5.52 1.23
C VAL A 82 -1.09 6.12 -0.07
N GLU A 83 -0.61 7.29 -0.47
CA GLU A 83 -1.03 7.91 -1.73
C GLU A 83 -0.56 7.11 -2.95
N ILE A 84 0.66 6.56 -2.93
CA ILE A 84 1.16 5.65 -3.97
C ILE A 84 0.27 4.40 -4.04
N ALA A 85 -0.09 3.80 -2.91
CA ALA A 85 -0.96 2.62 -2.87
C ALA A 85 -2.37 2.94 -3.41
N ARG A 86 -2.89 4.14 -3.12
CA ARG A 86 -4.16 4.64 -3.66
C ARG A 86 -4.08 4.81 -5.16
N LEU A 87 -3.05 5.50 -5.66
CA LEU A 87 -2.81 5.71 -7.09
C LEU A 87 -2.62 4.38 -7.85
N GLN A 88 -1.88 3.43 -7.27
CA GLN A 88 -1.74 2.07 -7.81
C GLN A 88 -3.09 1.34 -7.85
N GLY A 89 -3.89 1.45 -6.79
CA GLY A 89 -5.26 0.92 -6.76
C GLY A 89 -6.11 1.51 -7.87
N MET A 90 -6.06 2.83 -8.08
CA MET A 90 -6.80 3.52 -9.14
C MET A 90 -6.34 3.05 -10.54
N GLN A 91 -5.03 2.89 -10.76
CA GLN A 91 -4.49 2.37 -12.02
C GLN A 91 -4.87 0.90 -12.26
N SER A 92 -4.85 0.07 -11.22
CA SER A 92 -5.25 -1.34 -11.32
C SER A 92 -6.77 -1.52 -11.52
N SER A 93 -7.59 -0.63 -10.94
CA SER A 93 -9.03 -0.55 -11.21
C SER A 93 -9.34 -0.05 -12.63
N GLN A 94 -8.42 0.70 -13.25
CA GLN A 94 -8.48 1.05 -14.68
C GLN A 94 -7.82 0.00 -15.60
N GLY A 95 -7.12 -1.00 -15.06
CA GLY A 95 -6.22 -1.87 -15.82
C GLY A 95 -6.46 -3.37 -15.73
N SER A 96 -7.25 -3.90 -14.79
CA SER A 96 -7.27 -5.35 -14.53
C SER A 96 -8.63 -5.96 -14.15
N GLY A 97 -9.72 -5.45 -14.68
CA GLY A 97 -10.97 -6.20 -14.72
C GLY A 97 -11.46 -6.22 -16.16
N ARG A 98 -11.27 -7.33 -16.88
CA ARG A 98 -11.86 -7.65 -18.20
C ARG A 98 -12.57 -6.43 -18.80
N ALA A 99 -11.83 -5.54 -19.46
CA ALA A 99 -12.48 -4.45 -20.17
C ALA A 99 -13.47 -5.12 -21.12
N THR A 100 -14.77 -4.90 -20.89
CA THR A 100 -15.80 -5.45 -21.76
C THR A 100 -15.45 -5.04 -23.19
N VAL A 101 -15.85 -5.84 -24.17
CA VAL A 101 -15.68 -5.48 -25.60
C VAL A 101 -16.06 -4.02 -25.83
N GLU A 102 -17.15 -3.56 -25.23
CA GLU A 102 -17.63 -2.18 -25.26
C GLU A 102 -16.61 -1.15 -24.75
N HIS A 103 -15.95 -1.41 -23.63
CA HIS A 103 -14.95 -0.50 -23.09
C HIS A 103 -13.67 -0.46 -23.95
N ARG A 104 -13.26 -1.61 -24.51
CA ARG A 104 -12.12 -1.68 -25.44
C ARG A 104 -12.41 -0.94 -26.75
N LEU A 105 -13.61 -1.13 -27.29
CA LEU A 105 -14.08 -0.43 -28.49
C LEU A 105 -14.19 1.08 -28.26
N LYS A 106 -14.70 1.50 -27.09
CA LYS A 106 -14.79 2.93 -26.72
C LYS A 106 -13.41 3.58 -26.67
N LYS A 107 -12.44 2.94 -25.99
CA LYS A 107 -11.07 3.45 -25.94
C LYS A 107 -10.42 3.51 -27.33
N LEU A 108 -10.68 2.52 -28.18
CA LEU A 108 -10.19 2.51 -29.56
C LEU A 108 -10.78 3.65 -30.39
N ALA A 109 -12.07 3.96 -30.21
CA ALA A 109 -12.73 5.09 -30.86
C ALA A 109 -12.19 6.44 -30.38
N ASP A 110 -11.92 6.58 -29.08
CA ASP A 110 -11.31 7.79 -28.52
C ASP A 110 -9.91 8.04 -29.10
N LEU A 111 -9.09 6.99 -29.24
CA LEU A 111 -7.75 7.08 -29.86
C LEU A 111 -7.82 7.53 -31.33
N ARG A 112 -8.80 7.04 -32.09
CA ARG A 112 -9.04 7.47 -33.48
C ARG A 112 -9.46 8.93 -33.53
N LEU A 113 -10.39 9.35 -32.68
CA LEU A 113 -10.87 10.74 -32.61
C LEU A 113 -9.76 11.73 -32.24
N GLN A 114 -8.81 11.29 -31.41
CA GLN A 114 -7.61 12.07 -31.06
C GLN A 114 -6.55 12.08 -32.17
N GLY A 115 -6.76 11.36 -33.28
CA GLY A 115 -5.79 11.25 -34.38
C GLY A 115 -4.53 10.46 -34.01
N LEU A 116 -4.57 9.66 -32.93
CA LEU A 116 -3.43 8.87 -32.46
C LEU A 116 -3.27 7.55 -33.23
N ILE A 117 -4.33 7.11 -33.92
CA ILE A 117 -4.34 5.93 -34.78
C ILE A 117 -5.05 6.25 -36.10
N THR A 118 -4.69 5.53 -37.15
CA THR A 118 -5.31 5.70 -38.48
C THR A 118 -6.61 4.90 -38.62
N GLU A 119 -7.35 5.14 -39.70
CA GLU A 119 -8.58 4.38 -40.01
C GLU A 119 -8.33 2.88 -40.16
N SER A 120 -7.20 2.51 -40.77
CA SER A 120 -6.82 1.09 -40.92
C SER A 120 -6.51 0.46 -39.58
N ASP A 121 -5.70 1.13 -38.75
CA ASP A 121 -5.37 0.65 -37.39
C ASP A 121 -6.61 0.47 -36.52
N TYR A 122 -7.59 1.36 -36.68
CA TYR A 122 -8.87 1.28 -35.99
C TYR A 122 -9.68 0.05 -36.43
N SER A 123 -9.77 -0.22 -37.74
CA SER A 123 -10.50 -1.40 -38.25
C SER A 123 -9.85 -2.70 -37.82
N ASP A 124 -8.53 -2.82 -37.96
CA ASP A 124 -7.80 -4.05 -37.65
C ASP A 124 -7.92 -4.41 -36.16
N ARG A 125 -7.73 -3.43 -35.28
CA ARG A 125 -7.86 -3.63 -33.83
C ARG A 125 -9.31 -3.83 -33.40
N LYS A 126 -10.28 -3.22 -34.08
CA LYS A 126 -11.70 -3.45 -33.81
C LYS A 126 -12.09 -4.89 -34.12
N GLN A 127 -11.57 -5.43 -35.22
CA GLN A 127 -11.79 -6.82 -35.62
C GLN A 127 -11.19 -7.79 -34.58
N GLU A 128 -9.95 -7.56 -34.18
CA GLU A 128 -9.26 -8.36 -33.15
C GLU A 128 -10.04 -8.40 -31.82
N ILE A 129 -10.57 -7.25 -31.38
CA ILE A 129 -11.39 -7.16 -30.15
C ILE A 129 -12.70 -7.95 -30.25
N LEU A 130 -13.29 -8.03 -31.45
CA LEU A 130 -14.56 -8.74 -31.68
C LEU A 130 -14.35 -10.25 -31.85
N ASP A 131 -13.21 -10.67 -32.42
CA ASP A 131 -12.85 -12.08 -32.63
C ASP A 131 -12.43 -12.80 -31.34
N GLU A 132 -12.11 -12.05 -30.27
CA GLU A 132 -11.78 -12.59 -28.93
C GLU A 132 -13.01 -13.06 -28.10
N VAL A 133 -14.23 -12.95 -28.64
CA VAL A 133 -15.50 -13.36 -27.99
C VAL A 133 -16.12 -14.57 -28.67
#